data_AF-A0A3D0GNA1-F1
#
_entry.id   AF-A0A3D0GNA1-F1
#
_cell.length_a   1.000
_cell.length_b   1.000
_cell.length_c   1.000
_cell.angle_alpha   90.00
_cell.angle_beta   90.00
_cell.angle_gamma   90.00
#
_symmetry.space_group_name_H-M   'P 1'
#
loop_
_entity.id
_entity.type
_entity.pdbx_description
1 polymer ?
#
loop_
_entity_poly.entity_id
_entity_poly.type
_entity_poly.pdbx_seq_one_letter_code
_entity_poly.pdbx_strand_id
1 'polypeptide(L)'
;MNEDSHYIAKELSWLSFNERVLQEASSRDVPVIQQVRYLGIFSNNMDEFFRVRVADVRRLAAFSSGDDKEAAQALLKQIQHRVRELQAKFDEVYQNCLLSLRRRKIYLINEKQLRPEQAEFVERYFRDEVLPELSPLFLKSSTQPPELNDASIYFVIRISLKSGKVQYALLEIPTDRVGRFVVIPPQGSRRKKAIIVVDNIIRYCLKEVFRGVLDIDDVSAYTIKITRDAELEMDERITQSLIDKVDMSLARRKKADPVRFVYDSAMPEDVLDILAKRLNLGKYDSFIAGGRYH
;
A
#
# COMPACT_ATOMS: atom_id res chain seq x y z
N MET A 1 40.33 17.24 0.34
CA MET A 1 40.47 16.67 1.69
C MET A 1 39.07 16.34 2.14
N ASN A 2 38.72 15.05 2.09
CA ASN A 2 37.42 14.56 2.55
C ASN A 2 37.43 14.61 4.07
N GLU A 3 36.68 15.54 4.66
CA GLU A 3 36.24 15.37 6.04
C GLU A 3 35.26 14.19 6.04
N ASP A 4 35.67 13.09 6.67
CA ASP A 4 34.79 12.00 7.04
C ASP A 4 33.65 12.60 7.89
N SER A 5 32.48 12.79 7.28
CA SER A 5 31.29 13.15 8.02
C SER A 5 30.96 11.99 8.96
N HIS A 6 31.32 12.14 10.24
CA HIS A 6 31.01 11.21 11.32
C HIS A 6 29.50 11.12 11.65
N TYR A 7 28.64 11.77 10.87
CA TYR A 7 27.21 11.86 11.12
C TYR A 7 26.41 11.06 10.10
N ILE A 8 25.55 10.17 10.61
CA ILE A 8 24.58 9.42 9.80
C ILE A 8 23.36 10.32 9.55
N ALA A 9 22.85 10.33 8.32
CA ALA A 9 21.63 11.05 7.98
C ALA A 9 20.45 10.61 8.89
N LYS A 10 19.67 11.58 9.39
CA LYS A 10 18.57 11.33 10.34
C LYS A 10 17.54 10.35 9.78
N GLU A 11 17.30 10.38 8.48
CA GLU A 11 16.37 9.50 7.77
C GLU A 11 16.87 8.05 7.75
N LEU A 12 18.17 7.83 7.52
CA LEU A 12 18.76 6.49 7.56
C LEU A 12 18.80 5.93 8.99
N SER A 13 19.11 6.79 9.96
CA SER A 13 19.02 6.43 11.38
C SER A 13 17.59 6.04 11.78
N TRP A 14 16.60 6.78 11.28
CA TRP A 14 15.19 6.45 11.49
C TRP A 14 14.82 5.09 10.87
N LEU A 15 15.30 4.77 9.66
CA LEU A 15 15.08 3.46 9.04
C LEU A 15 15.70 2.33 9.86
N SER A 16 16.87 2.53 10.46
CA SER A 16 17.47 1.59 11.41
C SER A 16 16.66 1.46 12.70
N PHE A 17 16.02 2.53 13.18
CA PHE A 17 15.06 2.42 14.27
C PHE A 17 13.87 1.55 13.89
N ASN A 18 13.27 1.76 12.71
CA ASN A 18 12.11 0.97 12.29
C ASN A 18 12.52 -0.49 12.00
N GLU A 19 13.74 -0.76 11.58
CA GLU A 19 14.28 -2.12 11.51
C GLU A 19 14.27 -2.84 12.86
N ARG A 20 14.52 -2.13 13.97
CA ARG A 20 14.40 -2.74 15.32
C ARG A 20 12.97 -3.15 15.66
N VAL A 21 11.97 -2.41 15.18
CA VAL A 21 10.56 -2.83 15.29
C VAL A 21 10.33 -4.14 14.52
N LEU A 22 10.95 -4.30 13.36
CA LEU A 22 10.91 -5.55 12.60
C LEU A 22 11.67 -6.69 13.30
N GLN A 23 12.70 -6.40 14.09
CA GLN A 23 13.37 -7.40 14.94
C GLN A 23 12.40 -7.95 15.99
N GLU A 24 11.57 -7.13 16.62
CA GLU A 24 10.52 -7.60 17.55
C GLU A 24 9.51 -8.54 16.85
N ALA A 25 9.17 -8.25 15.59
CA ALA A 25 8.31 -9.14 14.80
C ALA A 25 8.95 -10.51 14.48
N SER A 26 10.29 -10.60 14.47
CA SER A 26 11.03 -11.83 14.20
C SER A 26 11.53 -12.57 15.45
N SER A 27 11.44 -11.93 16.62
CA SER A 27 11.89 -12.49 17.89
C SER A 27 11.04 -13.69 18.33
N ARG A 28 11.71 -14.80 18.68
CA ARG A 28 11.03 -16.03 19.15
C ARG A 28 10.43 -15.89 20.55
N ASP A 29 10.90 -14.92 21.33
CA ASP A 29 10.42 -14.65 22.69
C ASP A 29 9.11 -13.85 22.69
N VAL A 30 8.75 -13.27 21.53
CA VAL A 30 7.51 -12.53 21.34
C VAL A 30 6.38 -13.48 20.92
N PRO A 31 5.20 -13.46 21.58
CA PRO A 31 4.06 -14.26 21.15
C PRO A 31 3.62 -13.94 19.71
N VAL A 32 3.26 -14.96 18.92
CA VAL A 32 2.98 -14.81 17.47
C VAL A 32 1.96 -13.72 17.11
N ILE A 33 0.95 -13.49 17.95
CA ILE A 33 -0.02 -12.42 17.70
C ILE A 33 0.61 -11.04 17.89
N GLN A 34 1.54 -10.89 18.84
CA GLN A 34 2.30 -9.67 19.01
C GLN A 34 3.32 -9.48 17.88
N GLN A 35 3.94 -10.56 17.37
CA GLN A 35 4.79 -10.48 16.18
C GLN A 35 4.02 -9.90 14.97
N VAL A 36 2.79 -10.40 14.73
CA VAL A 36 1.90 -9.87 13.67
C VAL A 36 1.55 -8.40 13.92
N ARG A 37 1.35 -7.99 15.16
CA ARG A 37 1.11 -6.57 15.49
C ARG A 37 2.35 -5.71 15.23
N TYR A 38 3.55 -6.20 15.54
CA TYR A 38 4.80 -5.50 15.21
C TYR A 38 4.99 -5.33 13.70
N LEU A 39 4.57 -6.29 12.88
CA LEU A 39 4.51 -6.08 11.42
C LEU A 39 3.59 -4.91 11.06
N GLY A 40 2.40 -4.83 11.69
CA GLY A 40 1.50 -3.69 11.52
C GLY A 40 2.13 -2.36 11.96
N ILE A 41 2.82 -2.33 13.10
CA ILE A 41 3.52 -1.14 13.61
C ILE A 41 4.63 -0.71 12.64
N PHE A 42 5.45 -1.66 12.17
CA PHE A 42 6.49 -1.41 11.19
C PHE A 42 5.93 -0.77 9.92
N SER A 43 4.83 -1.31 9.38
CA SER A 43 4.17 -0.78 8.18
C SER A 43 3.60 0.61 8.41
N ASN A 44 2.91 0.84 9.54
CA ASN A 44 2.36 2.16 9.87
C ASN A 44 3.47 3.22 10.05
N ASN A 45 4.56 2.87 10.73
CA ASN A 45 5.72 3.74 10.85
C ASN A 45 6.32 4.06 9.48
N MET A 46 6.41 3.07 8.58
CA MET A 46 6.92 3.28 7.23
C MET A 46 6.01 4.23 6.43
N ASP A 47 4.68 4.11 6.56
CA ASP A 47 3.73 5.05 5.95
C ASP A 47 4.02 6.49 6.40
N GLU A 48 4.20 6.71 7.71
CA GLU A 48 4.51 8.01 8.28
C GLU A 48 5.88 8.55 7.84
N PHE A 49 6.90 7.68 7.76
CA PHE A 49 8.21 8.03 7.25
C PHE A 49 8.15 8.56 5.82
N PHE A 50 7.35 7.92 4.95
CA PHE A 50 7.16 8.41 3.58
C PHE A 50 6.36 9.71 3.56
N ARG A 51 5.29 9.80 4.35
CA ARG A 51 4.42 10.98 4.42
C ARG A 51 5.18 12.24 4.82
N VAL A 52 6.03 12.14 5.85
CA VAL A 52 6.72 13.31 6.44
C VAL A 52 8.15 13.41 5.95
N ARG A 53 9.00 12.44 6.30
CA ARG A 53 10.45 12.57 6.14
C ARG A 53 10.92 12.45 4.70
N VAL A 54 10.38 11.51 3.93
CA VAL A 54 10.75 11.38 2.50
C VAL A 54 10.25 12.57 1.71
N ALA A 55 9.08 13.11 2.05
CA ALA A 55 8.56 14.31 1.44
C ALA A 55 9.50 15.52 1.64
N ASP A 56 10.02 15.74 2.85
CA ASP A 56 11.00 16.81 3.11
C ASP A 56 12.24 16.70 2.23
N VAL A 57 12.83 15.50 2.17
CA VAL A 57 14.02 15.26 1.34
C VAL A 57 13.69 15.45 -0.15
N ARG A 58 12.48 15.07 -0.61
CA ARG A 58 12.03 15.33 -1.99
C ARG A 58 11.88 16.82 -2.29
N ARG A 59 11.33 17.60 -1.35
CA ARG A 59 11.23 19.06 -1.49
C ARG A 59 12.62 19.69 -1.60
N LEU A 60 13.56 19.28 -0.73
CA LEU A 60 14.95 19.73 -0.82
C LEU A 60 15.57 19.38 -2.18
N ALA A 61 15.38 18.15 -2.68
CA ALA A 61 15.88 17.74 -3.99
C ALA A 61 15.25 18.48 -5.18
N ALA A 62 14.01 18.97 -5.04
CA ALA A 62 13.30 19.69 -6.08
C ALA A 62 13.62 21.18 -6.12
N PHE A 63 13.70 21.83 -4.96
CA PHE A 63 13.75 23.30 -4.85
C PHE A 63 15.12 23.87 -4.46
N SER A 64 16.04 23.05 -3.96
CA SER A 64 17.42 23.47 -3.66
C SER A 64 18.28 23.53 -4.92
N SER A 65 19.50 24.04 -4.81
CA SER A 65 20.46 24.19 -5.92
C SER A 65 21.86 23.84 -5.46
N GLY A 66 22.76 23.51 -6.40
CA GLY A 66 24.14 23.13 -6.10
C GLY A 66 24.24 21.87 -5.23
N ASP A 67 25.20 21.86 -4.32
CA ASP A 67 25.57 20.71 -3.48
C ASP A 67 24.39 20.18 -2.64
N ASP A 68 23.52 21.05 -2.14
CA ASP A 68 22.34 20.65 -1.34
C ASP A 68 21.36 19.79 -2.15
N LYS A 69 21.18 20.11 -3.44
CA LYS A 69 20.33 19.33 -4.34
C LYS A 69 20.94 17.96 -4.60
N GLU A 70 22.25 17.90 -4.85
CA GLU A 70 22.96 16.65 -5.11
C GLU A 70 22.95 15.74 -3.88
N ALA A 71 23.17 16.31 -2.69
CA ALA A 71 23.10 15.60 -1.42
C ALA A 71 21.69 15.03 -1.16
N ALA A 72 20.63 15.83 -1.37
CA ALA A 72 19.25 15.36 -1.20
C ALA A 72 18.90 14.23 -2.20
N GLN A 73 19.34 14.34 -3.46
CA GLN A 73 19.15 13.28 -4.46
C GLN A 73 19.91 12.00 -4.12
N ALA A 74 21.14 12.12 -3.62
CA ALA A 74 21.91 10.98 -3.15
C ALA A 74 21.25 10.30 -1.94
N LEU A 75 20.74 11.10 -0.98
CA LEU A 75 20.03 10.60 0.18
C LEU A 75 18.73 9.86 -0.20
N LEU A 76 17.94 10.37 -1.15
CA LEU A 76 16.76 9.67 -1.67
C LEU A 76 17.11 8.29 -2.25
N LYS A 77 18.21 8.18 -2.99
CA LYS A 77 18.69 6.88 -3.52
C LYS A 77 19.07 5.93 -2.40
N GLN A 78 19.75 6.41 -1.36
CA GLN A 78 20.11 5.61 -0.19
C GLN A 78 18.87 5.13 0.58
N ILE A 79 17.90 6.02 0.80
CA ILE A 79 16.60 5.69 1.41
C ILE A 79 15.89 4.61 0.59
N GLN A 80 15.77 4.78 -0.73
CA GLN A 80 15.12 3.80 -1.61
C GLN A 80 15.82 2.44 -1.60
N HIS A 81 17.15 2.42 -1.54
CA HIS A 81 17.91 1.18 -1.39
C HIS A 81 17.58 0.50 -0.06
N ARG A 82 17.65 1.25 1.05
CA ARG A 82 17.40 0.73 2.39
C ARG A 82 15.97 0.23 2.59
N VAL A 83 14.98 0.95 2.07
CA VAL A 83 13.56 0.54 2.12
C VAL A 83 13.35 -0.79 1.39
N ARG A 84 14.00 -1.01 0.24
CA ARG A 84 13.91 -2.29 -0.48
C ARG A 84 14.46 -3.46 0.33
N GLU A 85 15.60 -3.27 1.01
CA GLU A 85 16.15 -4.30 1.90
C GLU A 85 15.19 -4.62 3.06
N LEU A 86 14.62 -3.59 3.68
CA LEU A 86 13.67 -3.76 4.78
C LEU A 86 12.37 -4.44 4.32
N GLN A 87 11.90 -4.14 3.11
CA GLN A 87 10.73 -4.81 2.54
C GLN A 87 10.99 -6.31 2.33
N ALA A 88 12.16 -6.68 1.81
CA ALA A 88 12.51 -8.09 1.64
C ALA A 88 12.55 -8.83 3.00
N LYS A 89 13.10 -8.19 4.04
CA LYS A 89 13.08 -8.74 5.42
C LYS A 89 11.65 -8.84 5.96
N PHE A 90 10.81 -7.82 5.72
CA PHE A 90 9.42 -7.84 6.15
C PHE A 90 8.67 -9.04 5.57
N ASP A 91 8.86 -9.32 4.27
CA ASP A 91 8.20 -10.43 3.60
C ASP A 91 8.61 -11.78 4.20
N GLU A 92 9.90 -11.95 4.51
CA GLU A 92 10.41 -13.15 5.21
C GLU A 92 9.76 -13.33 6.59
N VAL A 93 9.74 -12.28 7.40
CA VAL A 93 9.14 -12.30 8.75
C VAL A 93 7.64 -12.56 8.68
N TYR A 94 6.95 -11.97 7.71
CA TYR A 94 5.53 -12.19 7.47
C TYR A 94 5.23 -13.67 7.15
N GLN A 95 6.00 -14.29 6.24
CA GLN A 95 5.84 -15.72 5.95
C GLN A 95 6.10 -16.60 7.18
N ASN A 96 7.13 -16.27 7.98
CA ASN A 96 7.42 -16.97 9.23
C ASN A 96 6.29 -16.84 10.26
N CYS A 97 5.65 -15.67 10.34
CA CYS A 97 4.47 -15.45 11.18
C CYS A 97 3.28 -16.33 10.72
N LEU A 98 3.02 -16.41 9.41
CA LEU A 98 1.96 -17.27 8.86
C LEU A 98 2.20 -18.75 9.18
N LEU A 99 3.44 -19.23 9.06
CA LEU A 99 3.82 -20.59 9.45
C LEU A 99 3.62 -20.84 10.95
N SER A 100 3.96 -19.86 11.79
CA SER A 100 3.80 -19.93 13.25
C SER A 100 2.34 -19.95 13.68
N LEU A 101 1.48 -19.15 13.03
CA LEU A 101 0.03 -19.20 13.20
C LEU A 101 -0.53 -20.56 12.82
N ARG A 102 -0.07 -21.12 11.69
CA ARG A 102 -0.50 -22.44 11.21
C ARG A 102 -0.18 -23.55 12.20
N ARG A 103 1.01 -23.53 12.84
CA ARG A 103 1.38 -24.47 13.91
C ARG A 103 0.41 -24.41 15.10
N ARG A 104 -0.18 -23.24 15.35
CA ARG A 104 -1.21 -23.00 16.38
C ARG A 104 -2.64 -23.18 15.86
N LYS A 105 -2.82 -23.79 14.68
CA LYS A 105 -4.13 -24.09 14.05
C LYS A 105 -4.92 -22.84 13.65
N ILE A 106 -4.25 -21.71 13.47
CA ILE A 106 -4.81 -20.47 12.90
C ILE A 106 -4.35 -20.37 11.46
N TYR A 107 -5.30 -20.27 10.53
CA TYR A 107 -5.04 -20.28 9.10
C TYR A 107 -5.58 -18.99 8.50
N LEU A 108 -4.69 -18.14 7.99
CA LEU A 108 -5.06 -17.07 7.09
C LEU A 108 -5.06 -17.64 5.67
N ILE A 109 -6.23 -17.74 5.04
CA ILE A 109 -6.38 -18.32 3.70
C ILE A 109 -6.77 -17.26 2.67
N ASN A 110 -6.56 -17.58 1.40
CA ASN A 110 -6.99 -16.75 0.27
C ASN A 110 -8.17 -17.36 -0.49
N GLU A 111 -8.67 -16.63 -1.49
CA GLU A 111 -9.84 -17.00 -2.29
C GLU A 111 -9.66 -18.30 -3.07
N LYS A 112 -8.42 -18.68 -3.38
CA LYS A 112 -8.09 -19.92 -4.10
C LYS A 112 -8.06 -21.16 -3.20
N GLN A 113 -8.17 -20.96 -1.89
CA GLN A 113 -8.08 -22.01 -0.87
C GLN A 113 -9.43 -22.32 -0.20
N LEU A 114 -10.51 -21.66 -0.65
CA LEU A 114 -11.86 -21.85 -0.13
C LEU A 114 -12.40 -23.25 -0.49
N ARG A 115 -13.08 -23.87 0.48
CA ARG A 115 -13.91 -25.07 0.27
C ARG A 115 -15.36 -24.68 -0.01
N PRO A 116 -16.20 -25.57 -0.58
CA PRO A 116 -17.60 -25.25 -0.91
C PRO A 116 -18.40 -24.59 0.22
N GLU A 117 -18.36 -25.14 1.44
CA GLU A 117 -19.05 -24.54 2.61
C GLU A 117 -18.53 -23.14 2.98
N GLN A 118 -17.21 -22.92 2.79
CA GLN A 118 -16.60 -21.62 3.06
C GLN A 118 -16.90 -20.62 1.96
N ALA A 119 -16.96 -21.06 0.70
CA ALA A 119 -17.36 -20.26 -0.45
C ALA A 119 -18.79 -19.75 -0.29
N GLU A 120 -19.74 -20.62 0.09
CA GLU A 120 -21.13 -20.22 0.33
C GLU A 120 -21.23 -19.18 1.47
N PHE A 121 -20.46 -19.37 2.56
CA PHE A 121 -20.36 -18.39 3.63
C PHE A 121 -19.80 -17.05 3.12
N VAL A 122 -18.72 -17.08 2.33
CA VAL A 122 -18.05 -15.90 1.79
C VAL A 122 -18.96 -15.13 0.83
N GLU A 123 -19.69 -15.81 -0.04
CA GLU A 123 -20.64 -15.17 -0.97
C GLU A 123 -21.80 -14.51 -0.23
N ARG A 124 -22.34 -15.17 0.80
CA ARG A 124 -23.39 -14.58 1.64
C ARG A 124 -22.86 -13.35 2.39
N TYR A 125 -21.72 -13.49 3.08
CA TYR A 125 -21.08 -12.37 3.78
C TYR A 125 -20.77 -11.20 2.82
N PHE A 126 -20.32 -11.51 1.61
CA PHE A 126 -20.07 -10.50 0.59
C PHE A 126 -21.35 -9.74 0.23
N ARG A 127 -22.44 -10.43 -0.09
CA ARG A 127 -23.71 -9.78 -0.47
C ARG A 127 -24.33 -8.96 0.65
N ASP A 128 -24.27 -9.49 1.87
CA ASP A 128 -24.99 -8.93 3.01
C ASP A 128 -24.20 -7.77 3.66
N GLU A 129 -22.88 -7.88 3.75
CA GLU A 129 -22.04 -6.96 4.54
C GLU A 129 -21.06 -6.14 3.68
N VAL A 130 -20.44 -6.73 2.65
CA VAL A 130 -19.33 -6.08 1.92
C VAL A 130 -19.83 -5.28 0.72
N LEU A 131 -20.63 -5.88 -0.15
CA LEU A 131 -21.11 -5.29 -1.40
C LEU A 131 -21.84 -3.94 -1.21
N PRO A 132 -22.69 -3.75 -0.17
CA PRO A 132 -23.33 -2.45 0.08
C PRO A 132 -22.33 -1.31 0.34
N GLU A 133 -21.12 -1.64 0.81
CA GLU A 133 -20.07 -0.68 1.15
C GLU A 133 -19.12 -0.38 -0.01
N LEU A 134 -19.29 -1.05 -1.16
CA LEU A 134 -18.44 -0.92 -2.33
C LEU A 134 -18.96 0.15 -3.29
N SER A 135 -18.07 1.05 -3.69
CA SER A 135 -18.34 2.04 -4.73
C SER A 135 -17.23 2.03 -5.78
N PRO A 136 -17.37 1.24 -6.86
CA PRO A 136 -16.38 1.19 -7.93
C PRO A 136 -16.33 2.51 -8.71
N LEU A 137 -15.14 3.08 -8.82
CA LEU A 137 -14.90 4.29 -9.58
C LEU A 137 -14.24 3.96 -10.92
N PHE A 138 -14.99 4.11 -12.01
CA PHE A 138 -14.46 3.89 -13.35
C PHE A 138 -13.43 4.95 -13.75
N LEU A 139 -12.25 4.49 -14.14
CA LEU A 139 -11.24 5.31 -14.75
C LEU A 139 -11.67 5.54 -16.21
N LYS A 140 -12.14 6.75 -16.54
CA LYS A 140 -12.39 7.22 -17.92
C LYS A 140 -11.25 8.13 -18.38
N SER A 141 -11.02 8.22 -19.69
CA SER A 141 -9.91 9.02 -20.25
C SER A 141 -10.14 10.53 -20.17
N SER A 142 -11.38 10.97 -20.00
CA SER A 142 -11.80 12.38 -20.01
C SER A 142 -12.14 12.94 -18.63
N THR A 143 -11.93 12.18 -17.56
CA THR A 143 -12.23 12.60 -16.19
C THR A 143 -10.95 13.01 -15.48
N GLN A 144 -11.06 14.03 -14.61
CA GLN A 144 -9.97 14.34 -13.68
C GLN A 144 -9.60 13.10 -12.86
N PRO A 145 -8.32 12.95 -12.45
CA PRO A 145 -7.91 11.88 -11.54
C PRO A 145 -8.86 11.84 -10.34
N PRO A 146 -9.33 10.66 -9.93
CA PRO A 146 -10.10 10.57 -8.71
C PRO A 146 -9.26 10.97 -7.52
N GLU A 147 -9.92 11.61 -6.56
CA GLU A 147 -9.32 11.83 -5.26
C GLU A 147 -9.31 10.51 -4.49
N LEU A 148 -8.11 10.01 -4.21
CA LEU A 148 -7.90 8.81 -3.42
C LEU A 148 -7.55 9.21 -1.99
N ASN A 149 -8.20 8.52 -1.04
CA ASN A 149 -7.93 8.65 0.39
C ASN A 149 -6.49 8.24 0.68
N ASP A 150 -5.82 9.01 1.52
CA ASP A 150 -4.48 8.68 1.96
C ASP A 150 -4.53 7.46 2.88
N ALA A 151 -3.51 6.60 2.82
CA ALA A 151 -3.40 5.34 3.56
C ALA A 151 -4.48 4.27 3.31
N SER A 152 -5.54 4.56 2.55
CA SER A 152 -6.51 3.56 2.10
C SER A 152 -5.92 2.57 1.11
N ILE A 153 -6.44 1.35 1.15
CA ILE A 153 -6.08 0.27 0.22
C ILE A 153 -7.10 0.30 -0.91
N TYR A 154 -6.62 0.23 -2.14
CA TYR A 154 -7.46 0.17 -3.33
C TYR A 154 -7.16 -1.08 -4.14
N PHE A 155 -8.17 -1.60 -4.83
CA PHE A 155 -7.97 -2.42 -6.02
C PHE A 155 -8.00 -1.56 -7.26
N VAL A 156 -7.04 -1.82 -8.14
CA VAL A 156 -7.15 -1.53 -9.55
C VAL A 156 -7.73 -2.76 -10.22
N ILE A 157 -8.88 -2.57 -10.84
CA ILE A 157 -9.63 -3.63 -11.49
C ILE A 157 -9.52 -3.44 -12.99
N ARG A 158 -8.98 -4.45 -13.69
CA ARG A 158 -8.99 -4.55 -15.14
C ARG A 158 -10.18 -5.43 -15.54
N ILE A 159 -11.08 -4.87 -16.34
CA ILE A 159 -12.35 -5.48 -16.74
C ILE A 159 -12.32 -5.67 -18.26
N SER A 160 -12.25 -6.91 -18.72
CA SER A 160 -12.38 -7.26 -20.14
C SER A 160 -13.85 -7.54 -20.43
N LEU A 161 -14.46 -6.77 -21.33
CA LEU A 161 -15.85 -6.97 -21.74
C LEU A 161 -15.94 -7.95 -22.91
N LYS A 162 -17.09 -8.63 -23.04
CA LYS A 162 -17.38 -9.51 -24.19
C LYS A 162 -17.32 -8.82 -25.55
N SER A 163 -17.46 -7.49 -25.56
CA SER A 163 -17.29 -6.66 -26.76
C SER A 163 -15.83 -6.48 -27.21
N GLY A 164 -14.86 -6.99 -26.45
CA GLY A 164 -13.42 -6.80 -26.68
C GLY A 164 -12.86 -5.51 -26.09
N LYS A 165 -13.70 -4.62 -25.53
CA LYS A 165 -13.25 -3.40 -24.84
C LYS A 165 -12.72 -3.72 -23.44
N VAL A 166 -11.66 -3.02 -23.04
CA VAL A 166 -11.11 -3.09 -21.68
C VAL A 166 -11.46 -1.80 -20.93
N GLN A 167 -11.94 -1.96 -19.70
CA GLN A 167 -12.20 -0.88 -18.77
C GLN A 167 -11.38 -1.05 -17.50
N TYR A 168 -11.16 0.06 -16.81
CA TYR A 168 -10.44 0.09 -15.54
C TYR A 168 -11.32 0.74 -14.48
N ALA A 169 -11.30 0.19 -13.28
CA ALA A 169 -11.95 0.77 -12.12
C ALA A 169 -11.01 0.78 -10.91
N LEU A 170 -11.19 1.75 -10.04
CA LEU A 170 -10.63 1.75 -8.70
C LEU A 170 -11.72 1.35 -7.72
N LEU A 171 -11.36 0.55 -6.73
CA LEU A 171 -12.27 0.14 -5.68
C LEU A 171 -11.56 0.25 -4.33
N GLU A 172 -12.04 1.13 -3.46
CA GLU A 172 -11.54 1.22 -2.09
C GLU A 172 -11.96 -0.03 -1.31
N ILE A 173 -11.04 -0.60 -0.53
CA ILE A 173 -11.34 -1.71 0.37
C ILE A 173 -11.93 -1.14 1.67
N PRO A 174 -13.17 -1.49 2.06
CA PRO A 174 -13.89 -0.83 3.15
C PRO A 174 -13.47 -1.33 4.55
N THR A 175 -12.17 -1.37 4.85
CA THR A 175 -11.65 -1.99 6.08
C THR A 175 -12.19 -1.38 7.36
N ASP A 176 -12.51 -0.09 7.35
CA ASP A 176 -13.01 0.63 8.53
C ASP A 176 -14.50 0.37 8.80
N ARG A 177 -15.25 -0.07 7.79
CA ARG A 177 -16.70 -0.30 7.88
C ARG A 177 -17.03 -1.76 8.18
N VAL A 178 -16.31 -2.70 7.56
CA VAL A 178 -16.59 -4.15 7.70
C VAL A 178 -15.53 -4.93 8.49
N GLY A 179 -14.44 -4.28 8.88
CA GLY A 179 -13.27 -4.94 9.48
C GLY A 179 -12.46 -5.75 8.46
N ARG A 180 -11.13 -5.77 8.60
CA ARG A 180 -10.27 -6.42 7.59
C ARG A 180 -10.26 -7.95 7.65
N PHE A 181 -10.44 -8.55 8.81
CA PHE A 181 -10.28 -10.00 9.05
C PHE A 181 -11.61 -10.65 9.40
N VAL A 182 -12.05 -11.61 8.57
CA VAL A 182 -13.31 -12.33 8.75
C VAL A 182 -13.02 -13.78 9.14
N VAL A 183 -13.58 -14.22 10.26
CA VAL A 183 -13.53 -15.63 10.67
C VAL A 183 -14.57 -16.41 9.89
N ILE A 184 -14.15 -17.46 9.20
CA ILE A 184 -15.02 -18.29 8.37
C ILE A 184 -15.16 -19.70 8.97
N PRO A 185 -16.15 -20.51 8.54
CA PRO A 185 -16.33 -21.87 9.02
C PRO A 185 -15.02 -22.68 8.98
N PRO A 186 -14.66 -23.39 10.06
CA PRO A 186 -13.39 -24.08 10.16
C PRO A 186 -13.39 -25.36 9.32
N GLN A 187 -12.23 -25.71 8.73
CA GLN A 187 -12.11 -26.92 7.93
C GLN A 187 -12.00 -28.19 8.81
N GLY A 188 -13.08 -28.97 8.86
CA GLY A 188 -13.14 -30.30 9.48
C GLY A 188 -13.23 -30.29 11.00
N SER A 189 -12.28 -29.66 11.70
CA SER A 189 -12.28 -29.59 13.16
C SER A 189 -12.57 -28.18 13.67
N ARG A 190 -13.49 -28.08 14.65
CA ARG A 190 -13.78 -26.84 15.40
C ARG A 190 -12.56 -26.23 16.12
N ARG A 191 -11.47 -27.02 16.29
CA ARG A 191 -10.21 -26.54 16.87
C ARG A 191 -9.37 -25.71 15.88
N LYS A 192 -9.63 -25.80 14.58
CA LYS A 192 -8.98 -24.94 13.58
C LYS A 192 -9.72 -23.60 13.52
N LYS A 193 -8.99 -22.53 13.28
CA LYS A 193 -9.55 -21.21 13.00
C LYS A 193 -9.15 -20.82 11.58
N ALA A 194 -10.13 -20.61 10.71
CA ALA A 194 -9.91 -20.13 9.36
C ALA A 194 -10.31 -18.65 9.31
N ILE A 195 -9.42 -17.83 8.77
CA ILE A 195 -9.58 -16.39 8.64
C ILE A 195 -9.31 -16.05 7.17
N ILE A 196 -10.11 -15.16 6.60
CA ILE A 196 -9.89 -14.58 5.28
C ILE A 196 -9.93 -13.06 5.42
N VAL A 197 -9.11 -12.36 4.63
CA VAL A 197 -9.17 -10.89 4.57
C VAL A 197 -10.26 -10.45 3.60
N VAL A 198 -10.88 -9.30 3.87
CA VAL A 198 -11.91 -8.71 3.01
C VAL A 198 -11.41 -8.48 1.58
N ASP A 199 -10.13 -8.14 1.42
CA ASP A 199 -9.46 -8.07 0.11
C ASP A 199 -9.72 -9.35 -0.72
N ASN A 200 -9.56 -10.53 -0.12
CA ASN A 200 -9.75 -11.81 -0.80
C ASN A 200 -11.23 -12.20 -0.96
N ILE A 201 -12.11 -11.75 -0.06
CA ILE A 201 -13.56 -11.89 -0.24
C ILE A 201 -14.00 -11.13 -1.50
N ILE A 202 -13.58 -9.87 -1.64
CA ILE A 202 -13.88 -9.05 -2.81
C ILE A 202 -13.28 -9.67 -4.07
N ARG A 203 -12.06 -10.23 -4.02
CA ARG A 203 -11.44 -10.92 -5.15
C ARG A 203 -12.22 -12.18 -5.56
N TYR A 204 -12.73 -12.95 -4.59
CA TYR A 204 -13.56 -14.12 -4.86
C TYR A 204 -14.86 -13.72 -5.57
N CYS A 205 -15.51 -12.65 -5.08
CA CYS A 205 -16.79 -12.15 -5.58
C CYS A 205 -16.64 -11.03 -6.64
N LEU A 206 -15.47 -10.88 -7.27
CA LEU A 206 -15.14 -9.68 -8.06
C LEU A 206 -16.09 -9.43 -9.23
N LYS A 207 -16.57 -10.50 -9.88
CA LYS A 207 -17.57 -10.40 -10.96
C LYS A 207 -18.91 -9.86 -10.46
N GLU A 208 -19.27 -10.15 -9.21
CA GLU A 208 -20.54 -9.75 -8.62
C GLU A 208 -20.60 -8.26 -8.35
N VAL A 209 -19.45 -7.61 -8.09
CA VAL A 209 -19.31 -6.14 -7.95
C VAL A 209 -19.89 -5.38 -9.16
N PHE A 210 -19.82 -5.96 -10.35
CA PHE A 210 -20.24 -5.31 -11.61
C PHE A 210 -21.46 -5.98 -12.25
N ARG A 211 -22.12 -6.89 -11.52
CA ARG A 211 -23.24 -7.67 -12.03
C ARG A 211 -24.39 -6.76 -12.43
N GLY A 212 -24.95 -7.00 -13.61
CA GLY A 212 -26.07 -6.22 -14.15
C GLY A 212 -25.68 -4.84 -14.71
N VAL A 213 -24.40 -4.46 -14.63
CA VAL A 213 -23.89 -3.19 -15.18
C VAL A 213 -23.03 -3.43 -16.41
N LEU A 214 -22.21 -4.49 -16.43
CA LEU A 214 -21.25 -4.79 -17.49
C LEU A 214 -21.32 -6.25 -17.96
N ASP A 215 -21.22 -6.45 -19.28
CA ASP A 215 -21.06 -7.77 -19.90
C ASP A 215 -19.60 -8.21 -19.86
N ILE A 216 -19.21 -8.79 -18.72
CA ILE A 216 -17.83 -9.18 -18.42
C ILE A 216 -17.47 -10.52 -19.08
N ASP A 217 -16.30 -10.56 -19.69
CA ASP A 217 -15.60 -11.77 -20.11
C ASP A 217 -14.61 -12.20 -19.01
N ASP A 218 -13.68 -11.30 -18.64
CA ASP A 218 -12.66 -11.52 -17.62
C ASP A 218 -12.52 -10.31 -16.69
N VAL A 219 -12.15 -10.57 -15.43
CA VAL A 219 -11.87 -9.52 -14.45
C VAL A 219 -10.70 -9.89 -13.56
N SER A 220 -9.77 -8.95 -13.38
CA SER A 220 -8.63 -9.09 -12.48
C SER A 220 -8.49 -7.86 -11.60
N ALA A 221 -8.03 -8.07 -10.36
CA ALA A 221 -7.79 -7.01 -9.39
C ALA A 221 -6.34 -7.03 -8.90
N TYR A 222 -5.77 -5.85 -8.70
CA TYR A 222 -4.40 -5.65 -8.23
C TYR A 222 -4.42 -4.63 -7.10
N THR A 223 -3.78 -4.96 -5.98
CA THR A 223 -3.75 -4.05 -4.83
C THR A 223 -2.83 -2.87 -5.12
N ILE A 224 -3.26 -1.67 -4.75
CA ILE A 224 -2.42 -0.48 -4.69
C ILE A 224 -2.63 0.24 -3.36
N LYS A 225 -1.61 0.99 -2.95
CA LYS A 225 -1.68 1.93 -1.83
C LYS A 225 -0.90 3.18 -2.19
N ILE A 226 -1.49 4.33 -1.94
CA ILE A 226 -0.85 5.63 -2.18
C ILE A 226 -0.58 6.28 -0.84
N THR A 227 0.61 6.85 -0.71
CA THR A 227 0.96 7.72 0.41
C THR A 227 1.27 9.09 -0.14
N ARG A 228 0.56 10.09 0.36
CA ARG A 228 0.73 11.50 0.00
C ARG A 228 1.56 12.22 1.05
N ASP A 229 2.15 13.32 0.62
CA ASP A 229 2.91 14.23 1.45
C ASP A 229 2.03 14.86 2.55
N ALA A 230 2.59 15.09 3.75
CA ALA A 230 1.94 15.90 4.77
C ALA A 230 2.05 17.40 4.44
N GLU A 231 1.22 18.22 5.09
CA GLU A 231 1.41 19.67 5.08
C GLU A 231 2.79 20.02 5.69
N LEU A 232 3.36 21.16 5.27
CA LEU A 232 4.69 21.58 5.69
C LEU A 232 4.77 21.75 7.22
N GLU A 233 5.60 20.94 7.87
CA GLU A 233 6.08 21.21 9.23
C GLU A 233 7.42 21.97 9.16
N MET A 234 7.62 22.93 10.06
CA MET A 234 8.85 23.75 10.07
C MET A 234 10.06 22.92 10.53
N ASP A 235 10.86 22.43 9.58
CA ASP A 235 12.18 21.82 9.82
C ASP A 235 13.29 22.89 9.80
N GLU A 236 14.32 22.77 10.63
CA GLU A 236 15.44 23.71 10.77
C GLU A 236 16.23 23.92 9.46
N ARG A 237 16.11 22.98 8.51
CA ARG A 237 16.76 23.02 7.19
C ARG A 237 15.96 23.79 6.15
N ILE A 238 14.70 24.14 6.44
CA ILE A 238 13.82 24.83 5.50
C ILE A 238 14.06 26.33 5.62
N THR A 239 14.68 26.91 4.59
CA THR A 239 14.93 28.36 4.54
C THR A 239 13.67 29.12 4.13
N GLN A 240 13.54 30.38 4.53
CA GLN A 240 12.41 31.23 4.13
C GLN A 240 12.25 31.31 2.60
N SER A 241 13.37 31.34 1.86
CA SER A 241 13.33 31.34 0.39
C SER A 241 12.87 30.01 -0.21
N LEU A 242 13.04 28.89 0.49
CA LEU A 242 12.46 27.61 0.11
C LEU A 242 10.95 27.60 0.39
N ILE A 243 10.52 28.15 1.54
CA ILE A 243 9.10 28.30 1.90
C ILE A 243 8.40 29.13 0.84
N ASP A 244 8.93 30.30 0.50
CA ASP A 244 8.31 31.19 -0.50
C ASP A 244 8.18 30.50 -1.88
N LYS A 245 9.19 29.70 -2.28
CA LYS A 245 9.15 28.90 -3.52
C LYS A 245 8.12 27.77 -3.46
N VAL A 246 7.99 27.12 -2.30
CA VAL A 246 7.05 26.02 -2.09
C VAL A 246 5.62 26.55 -1.98
N ASP A 247 5.38 27.64 -1.25
CA ASP A 247 4.07 28.30 -1.10
C ASP A 247 3.50 28.76 -2.46
N MET A 248 4.34 29.37 -3.32
CA MET A 248 3.93 29.71 -4.68
C MET A 248 3.51 28.48 -5.51
N SER A 249 4.07 27.31 -5.21
CA SER A 249 3.75 26.04 -5.87
C SER A 249 2.56 25.30 -5.23
N LEU A 250 2.35 25.46 -3.91
CA LEU A 250 1.28 24.85 -3.11
C LEU A 250 -0.06 25.59 -3.26
N ALA A 251 -0.03 26.92 -3.43
CA ALA A 251 -1.24 27.75 -3.61
C ALA A 251 -2.11 27.36 -4.82
N ARG A 252 -1.63 26.48 -5.70
CA ARG A 252 -2.36 25.93 -6.85
C ARG A 252 -2.92 24.51 -6.64
N ARG A 253 -2.76 23.90 -5.47
CA ARG A 253 -3.04 22.46 -5.25
C ARG A 253 -4.20 22.23 -4.30
N LYS A 254 -5.11 21.31 -4.66
CA LYS A 254 -6.24 20.89 -3.80
C LYS A 254 -5.85 19.85 -2.73
N LYS A 255 -4.81 19.04 -2.95
CA LYS A 255 -4.20 18.07 -2.00
C LYS A 255 -2.71 17.87 -2.32
N ALA A 256 -1.96 17.36 -1.35
CA ALA A 256 -0.51 17.15 -1.40
C ALA A 256 -0.05 16.08 -2.43
N ASP A 257 1.20 16.20 -2.90
CA ASP A 257 1.75 15.35 -3.96
C ASP A 257 1.89 13.89 -3.48
N PRO A 258 1.68 12.89 -4.37
CA PRO A 258 1.97 11.50 -4.05
C PRO A 258 3.47 11.33 -3.78
N VAL A 259 3.82 10.76 -2.63
CA VAL A 259 5.22 10.50 -2.27
C VAL A 259 5.63 9.07 -2.61
N ARG A 260 4.70 8.13 -2.43
CA ARG A 260 4.92 6.71 -2.65
C ARG A 260 3.69 6.06 -3.26
N PHE A 261 3.94 5.20 -4.24
CA PHE A 261 2.95 4.35 -4.88
C PHE A 261 3.38 2.90 -4.72
N VAL A 262 2.69 2.16 -3.86
CA VAL A 262 2.92 0.72 -3.65
C VAL A 262 1.90 -0.06 -4.48
N TYR A 263 2.35 -1.07 -5.20
CA TYR A 263 1.48 -1.88 -6.06
C TYR A 263 1.84 -3.37 -6.00
N ASP A 264 0.84 -4.22 -6.22
CA ASP A 264 0.99 -5.66 -6.35
C ASP A 264 1.96 -6.00 -7.48
N SER A 265 3.05 -6.72 -7.18
CA SER A 265 4.07 -7.10 -8.15
C SER A 265 3.54 -7.95 -9.32
N ALA A 266 2.37 -8.56 -9.18
CA ALA A 266 1.70 -9.29 -10.25
C ALA A 266 0.93 -8.38 -11.22
N MET A 267 0.86 -7.07 -10.97
CA MET A 267 0.22 -6.10 -11.85
C MET A 267 0.94 -6.03 -13.20
N PRO A 268 0.23 -6.20 -14.33
CA PRO A 268 0.81 -6.02 -15.65
C PRO A 268 1.31 -4.58 -15.87
N GLU A 269 2.42 -4.44 -16.61
CA GLU A 269 3.07 -3.15 -16.86
C GLU A 269 2.16 -2.16 -17.60
N ASP A 270 1.31 -2.65 -18.53
CA ASP A 270 0.33 -1.81 -19.22
C ASP A 270 -0.71 -1.20 -18.27
N VAL A 271 -1.11 -1.95 -17.23
CA VAL A 271 -2.02 -1.45 -16.19
C VAL A 271 -1.31 -0.39 -15.35
N LEU A 272 -0.06 -0.63 -14.95
CA LEU A 272 0.75 0.32 -14.19
C LEU A 272 0.94 1.64 -14.95
N ASP A 273 1.28 1.58 -16.23
CA ASP A 273 1.44 2.75 -17.09
C ASP A 273 0.17 3.58 -17.22
N ILE A 274 -0.97 2.89 -17.38
CA ILE A 274 -2.28 3.55 -17.45
C ILE A 274 -2.59 4.25 -16.12
N LEU A 275 -2.32 3.60 -14.98
CA LEU A 275 -2.52 4.21 -13.67
C LEU A 275 -1.60 5.39 -13.42
N ALA A 276 -0.31 5.27 -13.73
CA ALA A 276 0.66 6.34 -13.55
C ALA A 276 0.22 7.60 -14.31
N LYS A 277 -0.24 7.45 -15.55
CA LYS A 277 -0.81 8.54 -16.35
C LYS A 277 -2.09 9.10 -15.74
N ARG A 278 -3.02 8.23 -15.33
CA ARG A 278 -4.35 8.64 -14.85
C ARG A 278 -4.36 9.21 -13.44
N LEU A 279 -3.38 8.85 -12.61
CA LEU A 279 -3.19 9.37 -11.25
C LEU A 279 -2.18 10.51 -11.19
N ASN A 280 -1.64 10.92 -12.36
CA ASN A 280 -0.64 11.97 -12.49
C ASN A 280 0.60 11.72 -11.61
N LEU A 281 1.08 10.48 -11.60
CA LEU A 281 2.29 10.10 -10.86
C LEU A 281 3.53 10.56 -11.64
N GLY A 282 4.40 11.30 -10.97
CA GLY A 282 5.61 11.90 -11.53
C GLY A 282 6.82 10.98 -11.51
N LYS A 283 7.87 11.37 -12.24
CA LYS A 283 9.16 10.65 -12.32
C LYS A 283 9.88 10.51 -10.97
N TYR A 284 9.57 11.36 -9.99
CA TYR A 284 10.16 11.34 -8.66
C TYR A 284 9.33 10.56 -7.64
N ASP A 285 8.19 9.99 -8.06
CA ASP A 285 7.37 9.18 -7.17
C ASP A 285 8.03 7.82 -6.97
N SER A 286 8.06 7.37 -5.71
CA SER A 286 8.62 6.07 -5.40
C SER A 286 7.61 4.99 -5.75
N PHE A 287 7.79 4.36 -6.91
CA PHE A 287 7.09 3.14 -7.30
C PHE A 287 7.74 1.95 -6.60
N ILE A 288 6.96 1.25 -5.77
CA ILE A 288 7.44 0.10 -5.01
C ILE A 288 6.55 -1.09 -5.35
N ALA A 289 7.10 -2.05 -6.07
CA ALA A 289 6.48 -3.36 -6.22
C ALA A 289 6.49 -4.05 -4.85
N GLY A 290 5.32 -4.41 -4.36
CA GLY A 290 5.13 -5.07 -3.07
C GLY A 290 4.32 -6.35 -3.21
N GLY A 291 4.13 -7.01 -2.08
CA GLY A 291 3.27 -8.19 -1.99
C GLY A 291 1.79 -7.86 -2.24
N ARG A 292 0.98 -8.91 -2.33
CA ARG A 292 -0.46 -8.82 -2.61
C ARG A 292 -1.29 -8.01 -1.59
N TYR A 293 -0.76 -7.81 -0.39
CA TYR A 293 -1.43 -7.08 0.70
C TYR A 293 -0.57 -5.88 1.09
N HIS A 294 -1.21 -4.73 1.30
CA HIS A 294 -0.60 -3.47 1.75
C HIS A 294 -1.28 -2.94 3.02
#